data_AF-A0A259N177-F1
#
_entry.id   AF-A0A259N177-F1
#
_cell.length_a   1.000
_cell.length_b   1.000
_cell.length_c   1.000
_cell.angle_alpha   90.00
_cell.angle_beta   90.00
_cell.angle_gamma   90.00
#
_symmetry.space_group_name_H-M   'P 1'
#
loop_
_entity.id
_entity.type
_entity.pdbx_description
1 polymer ?
#
loop_
_entity_poly.entity_id
_entity_poly.type
_entity_poly.pdbx_seq_one_letter_code
_entity_poly.pdbx_strand_id
1 'polypeptide(L)'
;TRLLPGALGHADSAEEDSFTDGLLDCPHYTRPEVYADKRVPEVLLSGNHEHIRRWRLQQSLGRTWQRRADLLDSRSLSGEEKKLLEEYIRQRDDS
;
A
#
# COMPACT_ATOMS: atom_id res chain seq x y z
N THR A 1 -22.43 11.17 -2.61
CA THR A 1 -23.20 10.02 -2.08
C THR A 1 -22.42 8.74 -2.34
N ARG A 2 -21.45 8.41 -1.48
CA ARG A 2 -20.62 7.19 -1.55
C ARG A 2 -20.70 6.38 -0.24
N LEU A 3 -21.80 6.57 0.50
CA LEU A 3 -22.13 5.94 1.78
C LEU A 3 -23.59 5.48 1.75
N LEU A 4 -23.99 4.80 0.68
CA LEU A 4 -25.26 4.09 0.67
C LEU A 4 -24.98 2.64 1.06
N PRO A 5 -25.59 2.12 2.14
CA PRO A 5 -25.45 0.72 2.51
C PRO A 5 -26.07 -0.14 1.40
N GLY A 6 -25.23 -0.89 0.69
CA GLY A 6 -25.66 -1.85 -0.35
C GLY A 6 -25.06 -1.67 -1.74
N ALA A 7 -24.22 -0.66 -1.99
CA ALA A 7 -23.64 -0.41 -3.32
C ALA A 7 -22.22 -0.99 -3.54
N LEU A 8 -21.54 -1.45 -2.47
CA LEU A 8 -20.23 -2.08 -2.58
C LEU A 8 -20.40 -3.59 -2.56
N GLY A 9 -20.41 -4.19 -3.76
CA GLY A 9 -20.09 -5.62 -3.88
C GLY A 9 -18.68 -5.82 -3.34
N HIS A 10 -18.57 -6.66 -2.30
CA HIS A 10 -17.39 -6.91 -1.46
C HIS A 10 -17.21 -5.87 -0.33
N ALA A 11 -17.56 -6.29 0.88
CA ALA A 11 -17.51 -5.49 2.11
C ALA A 11 -16.10 -4.97 2.47
N ASP A 12 -15.04 -5.58 1.92
CA ASP A 12 -13.65 -5.19 2.19
C ASP A 12 -13.21 -3.89 1.50
N SER A 13 -13.92 -3.44 0.45
CA SER A 13 -13.51 -2.25 -0.32
C SER A 13 -13.71 -0.91 0.41
N ALA A 14 -14.49 -0.89 1.50
CA ALA A 14 -14.73 0.33 2.26
C ALA A 14 -13.66 0.61 3.34
N GLU A 15 -12.94 -0.42 3.79
CA GLU A 15 -11.92 -0.27 4.84
C GLU A 15 -10.55 0.12 4.28
N GLU A 16 -10.26 -0.20 3.01
CA GLU A 16 -9.04 0.20 2.28
C GLU A 16 -9.22 1.51 1.44
N ASP A 17 -10.17 2.40 1.79
CA ASP A 17 -10.32 3.69 1.09
C ASP A 17 -9.08 4.58 1.33
N SER A 18 -8.59 5.23 0.27
CA SER A 18 -7.22 5.79 0.13
C SER A 18 -6.87 6.97 1.07
N PHE A 19 -7.68 7.21 2.11
CA PHE A 19 -7.48 8.27 3.10
C PHE A 19 -7.88 7.87 4.53
N THR A 20 -8.29 6.62 4.78
CA THR A 20 -8.79 6.20 6.10
C THR A 20 -7.74 6.35 7.21
N ASP A 21 -6.45 6.34 6.86
CA ASP A 21 -5.33 6.42 7.79
C ASP A 21 -4.30 7.54 7.50
N GLY A 22 -4.64 8.48 6.61
CA GLY A 22 -3.72 9.56 6.21
C GLY A 22 -2.54 9.11 5.34
N LEU A 23 -2.60 7.92 4.76
CA LEU A 23 -1.62 7.41 3.78
C LEU A 23 -2.25 7.25 2.41
N LEU A 24 -1.46 7.42 1.36
CA LEU A 24 -1.84 7.06 -0.01
C LEU A 24 -1.95 5.55 -0.17
N ASP A 25 -2.84 5.12 -1.05
CA ASP A 25 -3.05 3.70 -1.30
C ASP A 25 -1.85 3.01 -1.97
N CYS A 26 -1.74 1.70 -1.69
CA CYS A 26 -0.76 0.80 -2.24
C CYS A 26 -1.06 0.46 -3.72
N PRO A 27 -0.08 -0.05 -4.49
CA PRO A 27 -0.31 -0.45 -5.87
C PRO A 27 -1.08 -1.76 -5.92
N HIS A 28 -2.16 -1.77 -6.70
CA HIS A 28 -3.02 -2.93 -6.92
C HIS A 28 -2.62 -3.69 -8.18
N TYR A 29 -2.64 -5.02 -8.09
CA TYR A 29 -2.31 -5.92 -9.18
C TYR A 29 -3.46 -6.89 -9.40
N THR A 30 -3.68 -7.25 -10.66
CA THR A 30 -4.66 -8.26 -11.08
C THR A 30 -4.05 -9.14 -12.16
N ARG A 31 -4.75 -10.21 -12.52
CA ARG A 31 -4.31 -11.13 -13.56
C ARG A 31 -4.21 -10.40 -14.91
N PRO A 32 -3.22 -10.74 -15.76
CA PRO A 32 -2.24 -11.83 -15.64
C PRO A 32 -1.00 -11.49 -14.78
N GLU A 33 -0.26 -12.52 -14.32
CA GLU A 33 0.95 -12.35 -13.48
C GLU A 33 2.10 -11.59 -14.16
N VAL A 34 2.16 -11.63 -15.48
CA VAL A 34 3.10 -10.84 -16.29
C VAL A 34 2.31 -10.08 -17.32
N TYR A 35 2.48 -8.76 -17.35
CA TYR A 35 1.84 -7.88 -18.31
C TYR A 35 2.86 -6.87 -18.85
N ALA A 36 3.04 -6.82 -20.18
CA ALA A 36 3.99 -5.93 -20.84
C ALA A 36 5.41 -5.97 -20.22
N ASP A 37 5.95 -7.20 -20.08
CA ASP A 37 7.27 -7.49 -19.48
C ASP A 37 7.43 -7.04 -18.01
N LYS A 38 6.33 -6.67 -17.34
CA LYS A 38 6.29 -6.35 -15.91
C LYS A 38 5.60 -7.49 -15.15
N ARG A 39 6.30 -8.05 -14.18
CA ARG A 39 5.80 -9.12 -13.33
C ARG A 39 5.17 -8.56 -12.05
N VAL A 40 4.07 -9.17 -11.62
CA VAL A 40 3.48 -8.93 -10.30
C VAL A 40 4.52 -9.26 -9.22
N PRO A 41 4.70 -8.41 -8.19
CA PRO A 41 5.63 -8.68 -7.09
C PRO A 41 5.44 -10.07 -6.49
N GLU A 42 6.53 -10.83 -6.34
CA GLU A 42 6.48 -12.23 -5.86
C GLU A 42 5.80 -12.38 -4.50
N VAL A 43 5.92 -11.36 -3.63
CA VAL A 43 5.23 -11.32 -2.34
C VAL A 43 3.71 -11.42 -2.48
N LEU A 44 3.12 -10.83 -3.52
CA LEU A 44 1.69 -10.91 -3.82
C LEU A 44 1.28 -12.27 -4.38
N LEU A 45 2.23 -13.04 -4.92
CA LEU A 45 2.02 -14.39 -5.44
C LEU A 45 2.22 -15.47 -4.37
N SER A 46 2.88 -15.13 -3.25
CA SER A 46 3.29 -16.09 -2.21
C SER A 46 2.13 -16.66 -1.37
N GLY A 47 0.96 -16.01 -1.37
CA GLY A 47 -0.17 -16.37 -0.50
C GLY A 47 0.06 -16.12 0.99
N ASN A 48 1.20 -15.56 1.40
CA ASN A 48 1.47 -15.22 2.80
C ASN A 48 0.82 -13.87 3.15
N HIS A 49 -0.34 -13.93 3.82
CA HIS A 49 -1.12 -12.76 4.19
C HIS A 49 -0.34 -11.71 4.98
N GLU A 50 0.54 -12.12 5.89
CA GLU A 50 1.34 -11.16 6.68
C GLU A 50 2.40 -10.46 5.82
N HIS A 51 3.06 -11.20 4.92
CA HIS A 51 4.01 -10.58 3.98
C HIS A 51 3.30 -9.63 3.02
N ILE A 52 2.10 -10.00 2.55
CA ILE A 52 1.27 -9.14 1.69
C ILE A 52 0.85 -7.87 2.45
N ARG A 53 0.36 -7.99 3.68
CA ARG A 53 0.01 -6.85 4.54
C ARG A 53 1.19 -5.90 4.71
N ARG A 54 2.35 -6.44 5.12
CA ARG A 54 3.57 -5.64 5.33
C ARG A 54 4.04 -4.95 4.06
N TRP A 55 4.01 -5.66 2.92
CA TRP A 55 4.38 -5.06 1.64
C TRP A 55 3.40 -3.97 1.22
N ARG A 56 2.09 -4.17 1.37
CA ARG A 56 1.09 -3.12 1.06
C ARG A 56 1.31 -1.87 1.90
N LEU A 57 1.52 -2.04 3.20
CA LEU A 57 1.83 -0.93 4.12
C LEU A 57 3.12 -0.21 3.73
N GLN A 58 4.19 -0.96 3.43
CA GLN A 58 5.45 -0.39 2.97
C GLN A 58 5.28 0.44 1.68
N GLN A 59 4.55 -0.08 0.69
CA GLN A 59 4.30 0.63 -0.55
C GLN A 59 3.43 1.88 -0.35
N SER A 60 2.42 1.79 0.52
CA SER A 60 1.56 2.92 0.90
C SER A 60 2.39 4.04 1.55
N LEU A 61 3.21 3.72 2.56
CA LEU A 61 4.13 4.65 3.22
C LEU A 61 5.11 5.28 2.22
N GLY A 62 5.75 4.45 1.40
CA GLY A 62 6.75 4.89 0.42
C GLY A 62 6.17 5.82 -0.65
N ARG A 63 4.97 5.52 -1.15
CA ARG A 63 4.25 6.39 -2.12
C ARG A 63 3.82 7.70 -1.47
N THR A 64 3.36 7.64 -0.23
CA THR A 64 3.00 8.82 0.56
C THR A 64 4.22 9.71 0.75
N TRP A 65 5.36 9.16 1.18
CA TRP A 65 6.62 9.88 1.31
C TRP A 65 7.06 10.56 -0.01
N GLN A 66 6.97 9.85 -1.15
CA GLN A 66 7.39 10.41 -2.45
C GLN A 66 6.49 11.52 -2.98
N ARG A 67 5.18 11.43 -2.74
CA ARG A 67 4.19 12.29 -3.43
C ARG A 67 3.55 13.32 -2.51
N ARG A 68 3.46 13.01 -1.21
CA ARG A 68 2.71 13.71 -0.18
C ARG A 68 3.38 13.55 1.19
N ALA A 69 4.66 13.92 1.29
CA ALA A 69 5.41 13.87 2.56
C ALA A 69 4.72 14.68 3.67
N ASP A 70 3.97 15.73 3.30
CA ASP A 70 3.14 16.53 4.20
C ASP A 70 2.14 15.70 5.02
N LEU A 71 1.63 14.59 4.46
CA LEU A 71 0.72 13.70 5.18
C LEU A 71 1.45 12.93 6.29
N LEU A 72 2.72 12.58 6.09
CA LEU A 72 3.53 11.89 7.09
C LEU A 72 3.94 12.83 8.22
N ASP A 73 4.22 14.11 7.92
CA ASP A 73 4.57 15.09 8.95
C ASP A 73 3.41 15.34 9.93
N SER A 74 2.17 15.25 9.44
CA SER A 74 0.96 15.41 10.26
C SER A 74 0.58 14.16 11.07
N ARG A 75 1.25 13.02 10.84
CA ARG A 75 0.90 11.71 11.38
C ARG A 75 2.03 11.11 12.22
N SER A 76 1.70 10.55 13.38
CA SER A 76 2.66 9.75 14.14
C SER A 76 2.79 8.35 13.53
N LEU A 77 3.98 8.02 13.03
CA LEU A 77 4.29 6.67 12.53
C LEU A 77 4.61 5.70 13.68
N SER A 78 4.08 4.50 13.60
CA SER A 78 4.41 3.39 14.51
C SER A 78 5.84 2.89 14.30
N GLY A 79 6.35 2.11 15.25
CA GLY A 79 7.69 1.52 15.13
C GLY A 79 7.84 0.54 13.95
N GLU A 80 6.76 -0.13 13.55
CA GLU A 80 6.72 -0.96 12.34
C GLU A 80 6.79 -0.08 11.08
N GLU A 81 5.95 0.95 11.02
CA GLU A 81 5.84 1.84 9.85
C GLU A 81 7.14 2.59 9.58
N LYS A 82 7.81 3.09 10.63
CA LYS A 82 9.12 3.74 10.47
C LYS A 82 10.15 2.82 9.83
N LYS A 83 10.24 1.58 10.32
CA LYS A 83 11.16 0.58 9.77
C LYS A 83 10.84 0.25 8.32
N LEU A 84 9.56 0.05 7.99
CA LEU A 84 9.14 -0.24 6.62
C LEU A 84 9.43 0.93 5.67
N LEU A 85 9.22 2.17 6.12
CA LEU A 85 9.51 3.37 5.33
C LEU A 85 11.03 3.53 5.11
N GLU A 86 11.84 3.37 6.14
CA GLU A 86 13.31 3.39 6.04
C GLU A 86 13.82 2.31 5.06
N GLU A 87 13.28 1.10 5.16
CA GLU A 87 13.61 0.01 4.25
C GLU A 87 13.24 0.34 2.80
N TYR A 88 12.06 0.93 2.59
CA TYR A 88 11.61 1.35 1.25
C TYR A 88 12.50 2.44 0.64
N ILE A 89 12.93 3.43 1.43
CA ILE A 89 13.84 4.49 0.98
C ILE A 89 15.18 3.87 0.57
N ARG A 90 15.73 2.98 1.40
CA ARG A 90 17.00 2.29 1.10
C ARG A 90 16.95 1.46 -0.18
N GLN A 91 15.91 0.62 -0.32
CA GLN A 91 15.73 -0.22 -1.51
C GLN A 91 15.63 0.60 -2.80
N ARG A 92 15.07 1.82 -2.72
CA ARG A 92 14.93 2.71 -3.86
C ARG A 92 16.24 3.39 -4.23
N ASP A 93 17.03 3.84 -3.26
CA ASP A 93 18.31 4.48 -3.51
C ASP A 93 19.35 3.50 -4.10
N ASP A 94 19.18 2.20 -3.83
CA ASP A 94 19.99 1.12 -4.40
C ASP A 94 19.56 0.68 -5.83
N SER A 95 18.46 1.23 -6.37
CA SER A 95 17.86 0.84 -7.66
C SER A 95 18.08 1.83 -8.81
#